data_AF-A0A1B6G789-F1
#
_entry.id   AF-A0A1B6G789-F1
#
_cell.length_a   1.000
_cell.length_b   1.000
_cell.length_c   1.000
_cell.angle_alpha   90.00
_cell.angle_beta   90.00
_cell.angle_gamma   90.00
#
_symmetry.space_group_name_H-M   'P 1'
#
loop_
_entity.id
_entity.type
_entity.pdbx_description
1 polymer ?
#
loop_
_entity_poly.entity_id
_entity_poly.type
_entity_poly.pdbx_seq_one_letter_code
_entity_poly.pdbx_strand_id
1 'polypeptide(L)'
;LVCLFTTALWTVALIGMLVGGHGEVFVCRPLYDEPEFHVISRLVDQPGVFYSEPRGGFIANVLYGNDTLDVPIKQLLEDCHENRAIYPTMGLRRLFDVEAAVDRHGWNGVSTHLRAIRANLSSLEVLSPVLQDQLTDLLTSLSVNFTEHRIQMSKPVTGKDLDSFAKQLDNIGNQMRDLATASRMETLSSRARRLIDTHIRPLEGKKDNLVYQLTALEVQTGPLQRQVNQSLSHLKTIQFFVNSQGETIAQKKSREYVDRLLSYLDQLRDHVISSAQNTVAPCRQLWDIFHNTRLFLCRHTMDPLNGYWFATMWCLVVLLAATPVCLKLVDYYRARGSRSSGSPTENLVISEQGTGWSSPGYDIKYSKEYDRNYK
;
A
#
# COMPACT_ATOMS: atom_id res chain seq x y z
N LEU A 1 13.29 -40.46 -60.76
CA LEU A 1 12.61 -39.39 -59.98
C LEU A 1 11.53 -39.97 -59.05
N VAL A 2 10.47 -40.60 -59.57
CA VAL A 2 9.40 -41.23 -58.74
C VAL A 2 9.96 -42.15 -57.63
N CYS A 3 10.88 -43.08 -57.96
CA CYS A 3 11.45 -43.98 -56.96
C CYS A 3 12.15 -43.26 -55.79
N LEU A 4 12.87 -42.17 -56.07
CA LEU A 4 13.57 -41.36 -55.06
C LEU A 4 12.58 -40.64 -54.13
N PHE A 5 11.47 -40.15 -54.71
CA PHE A 5 10.39 -39.51 -53.95
C PHE A 5 9.65 -40.53 -53.08
N THR A 6 9.35 -41.72 -53.59
CA THR A 6 8.72 -42.78 -52.80
C THR A 6 9.65 -43.30 -51.69
N THR A 7 10.96 -43.47 -51.94
CA THR A 7 11.89 -43.89 -50.88
C THR A 7 12.04 -42.81 -49.81
N ALA A 8 12.05 -41.52 -50.18
CA ALA A 8 12.07 -40.42 -49.22
C ALA A 8 10.78 -40.38 -48.36
N LEU A 9 9.60 -40.59 -48.96
CA LEU A 9 8.36 -40.67 -48.19
C LEU A 9 8.33 -41.88 -47.25
N TRP A 10 8.84 -43.05 -47.68
CA TRP A 10 8.98 -44.22 -46.82
C TRP A 10 9.94 -43.96 -45.64
N THR A 11 11.10 -43.32 -45.85
CA THR A 11 12.02 -43.02 -44.74
C THR A 11 11.43 -41.99 -43.78
N VAL A 12 10.75 -40.95 -44.26
CA VAL A 12 10.05 -39.97 -43.42
C VAL A 12 8.91 -40.60 -42.63
N ALA A 13 8.12 -41.49 -43.23
CA ALA A 13 7.06 -42.22 -42.53
C ALA A 13 7.62 -43.15 -41.43
N LEU A 14 8.73 -43.85 -41.69
CA LEU A 14 9.38 -44.71 -40.69
C LEU A 14 9.99 -43.90 -39.52
N ILE A 15 10.62 -42.75 -39.81
CA ILE A 15 11.11 -41.84 -38.76
C ILE A 15 9.95 -41.27 -37.94
N GLY A 16 8.87 -40.84 -38.61
CA GLY A 16 7.65 -40.35 -37.95
C GLY A 16 6.99 -41.41 -37.06
N MET A 17 6.95 -42.67 -37.50
CA MET A 17 6.47 -43.80 -36.70
C MET A 17 7.35 -44.07 -35.48
N LEU A 18 8.68 -44.04 -35.64
CA LEU A 18 9.60 -44.23 -34.52
C LEU A 18 9.45 -43.11 -33.48
N VAL A 19 9.47 -41.84 -33.90
CA VAL A 19 9.39 -40.70 -32.99
C VAL A 19 8.00 -40.55 -32.36
N GLY A 20 6.92 -40.60 -33.15
CA GLY A 20 5.56 -40.44 -32.65
C GLY A 20 5.07 -41.64 -31.83
N GLY A 21 5.37 -42.86 -32.27
CA GLY A 21 4.95 -44.08 -31.58
C GLY A 21 5.69 -44.28 -30.26
N HIS A 22 7.01 -44.08 -30.22
CA HIS A 22 7.75 -44.12 -28.97
C HIS A 22 7.47 -42.89 -28.10
N GLY A 23 7.30 -41.70 -28.67
CA GLY A 23 6.94 -40.49 -27.93
C GLY A 23 5.61 -40.65 -27.17
N GLU A 24 4.59 -41.21 -27.82
CA GLU A 24 3.30 -41.48 -27.18
C GLU A 24 3.42 -42.47 -26.00
N VAL A 25 4.13 -43.58 -26.20
CA VAL A 25 4.23 -44.65 -25.19
C VAL A 25 5.18 -44.30 -24.04
N PHE A 26 6.34 -43.68 -24.31
CA PHE A 26 7.39 -43.43 -23.33
C PHE A 26 7.40 -42.02 -22.74
N VAL A 27 6.78 -41.03 -23.39
CA VAL A 27 6.68 -39.66 -22.88
C VAL A 27 5.24 -39.34 -22.48
N CYS A 28 4.28 -39.52 -23.37
CA CYS A 28 2.93 -39.02 -23.12
C CYS A 28 2.13 -39.84 -22.11
N ARG A 29 2.10 -41.17 -22.22
CA ARG A 29 1.42 -41.99 -21.21
C ARG A 29 1.94 -41.74 -19.78
N PRO A 30 3.26 -41.70 -19.51
CA PRO A 30 3.75 -41.39 -18.17
C PRO A 30 3.51 -39.94 -17.70
N LEU A 31 3.37 -38.99 -18.62
CA LEU A 31 3.00 -37.61 -18.29
C LEU A 31 1.51 -37.47 -17.92
N TYR A 32 0.64 -38.36 -18.39
CA TYR A 32 -0.80 -38.41 -18.06
C TYR A 32 -1.16 -39.46 -17.00
N ASP A 33 -0.17 -40.04 -16.32
CA ASP A 33 -0.28 -41.04 -15.25
C ASP A 33 -0.77 -40.41 -13.92
N GLU A 34 -1.89 -39.69 -13.94
CA GLU A 34 -2.47 -39.02 -12.76
C GLU A 34 -3.21 -40.02 -11.85
N PRO A 35 -3.03 -39.99 -10.51
CA PRO A 35 -2.18 -39.07 -9.74
C PRO A 35 -0.77 -39.63 -9.42
N GLU A 36 -0.43 -40.82 -9.90
CA GLU A 36 0.69 -41.60 -9.35
C GLU A 36 2.06 -41.23 -9.95
N PHE A 37 2.08 -40.67 -11.17
CA PHE A 37 3.24 -40.17 -11.91
C PHE A 37 4.46 -41.09 -11.78
N HIS A 38 4.26 -42.41 -11.92
CA HIS A 38 5.19 -43.43 -11.44
C HIS A 38 6.56 -43.41 -12.14
N VAL A 39 6.61 -42.98 -13.40
CA VAL A 39 7.87 -42.89 -14.16
C VAL A 39 8.58 -41.57 -13.87
N ILE A 40 7.83 -40.46 -13.74
CA ILE A 40 8.41 -39.13 -13.48
C ILE A 40 9.00 -39.09 -12.08
N SER A 41 8.27 -39.58 -11.07
CA SER A 41 8.78 -39.73 -9.69
C SER A 41 10.04 -40.60 -9.65
N ARG A 42 10.10 -41.74 -10.36
CA ARG A 42 11.33 -42.53 -10.45
C ARG A 42 12.50 -41.83 -11.17
N LEU A 43 12.22 -40.95 -12.13
CA LEU A 43 13.26 -40.23 -12.87
C LEU A 43 13.80 -39.01 -12.12
N VAL A 44 12.96 -38.35 -11.32
CA VAL A 44 13.24 -37.07 -10.64
C VAL A 44 13.58 -37.26 -9.16
N ASP A 45 12.87 -38.15 -8.45
CA ASP A 45 12.98 -38.30 -7.00
C ASP A 45 14.02 -39.35 -6.61
N GLN A 46 14.34 -40.31 -7.48
CA GLN A 46 15.42 -41.26 -7.24
C GLN A 46 16.75 -40.72 -7.79
N PRO A 47 17.90 -40.95 -7.10
CA PRO A 47 19.22 -40.68 -7.66
C PRO A 47 19.47 -41.59 -8.86
N GLY A 48 19.20 -41.07 -10.05
CA GLY A 48 19.25 -41.82 -11.30
C GLY A 48 20.68 -42.13 -11.76
N VAL A 49 20.80 -43.15 -12.61
CA VAL A 49 22.07 -43.69 -13.16
C VAL A 49 22.96 -42.63 -13.84
N PHE A 50 22.42 -41.47 -14.22
CA PHE A 50 23.17 -40.35 -14.81
C PHE A 50 23.96 -39.50 -13.79
N TYR A 51 23.63 -39.52 -12.50
CA TYR A 51 24.32 -38.75 -11.46
C TYR A 51 24.74 -39.66 -10.31
N SER A 52 26.04 -39.97 -10.26
CA SER A 52 26.64 -40.88 -9.28
C SER A 52 27.01 -40.20 -7.95
N GLU A 53 26.19 -39.26 -7.46
CA GLU A 53 26.35 -38.65 -6.13
C GLU A 53 25.23 -39.07 -5.17
N PRO A 54 25.51 -39.33 -3.88
CA PRO A 54 24.76 -40.34 -3.14
C PRO A 54 23.54 -39.81 -2.35
N ARG A 55 23.07 -38.58 -2.62
CA ARG A 55 22.12 -37.86 -1.76
C ARG A 55 21.17 -36.99 -2.56
N GLY A 56 19.87 -37.21 -2.37
CA GLY A 56 18.80 -36.37 -2.92
C GLY A 56 18.37 -36.68 -4.36
N GLY A 57 17.10 -36.43 -4.66
CA GLY A 57 16.58 -36.37 -6.03
C GLY A 57 17.17 -35.22 -6.86
N PHE A 58 16.84 -35.15 -8.15
CA PHE A 58 17.33 -34.13 -9.08
C PHE A 58 17.02 -32.70 -8.61
N ILE A 59 15.79 -32.46 -8.16
CA ILE A 59 15.35 -31.13 -7.68
C ILE A 59 16.10 -30.75 -6.39
N ALA A 60 16.31 -31.70 -5.49
CA ALA A 60 17.06 -31.50 -4.24
C ALA A 60 18.47 -30.97 -4.53
N ASN A 61 19.19 -31.64 -5.45
CA ASN A 61 20.56 -31.25 -5.77
C ASN A 61 20.67 -29.92 -6.53
N VAL A 62 19.73 -29.60 -7.43
CA VAL A 62 19.77 -28.36 -8.21
C VAL A 62 19.36 -27.13 -7.39
N LEU A 63 18.37 -27.24 -6.48
CA LEU A 63 17.89 -26.10 -5.68
C LEU A 63 18.60 -25.94 -4.32
N TYR A 64 18.97 -27.04 -3.66
CA TYR A 64 19.35 -27.03 -2.23
C TYR A 64 20.83 -27.34 -1.97
N GLY A 65 21.58 -27.79 -2.99
CA GLY A 65 23.04 -27.94 -2.91
C GLY A 65 23.51 -29.01 -1.93
N ASN A 66 23.40 -30.28 -2.32
CA ASN A 66 23.81 -31.47 -1.55
C ASN A 66 23.07 -31.68 -0.20
N ASP A 67 21.98 -30.95 0.04
CA ASP A 67 21.13 -31.11 1.23
C ASP A 67 20.07 -32.22 1.03
N THR A 68 19.69 -32.89 2.12
CA THR A 68 18.82 -34.08 2.10
C THR A 68 17.33 -33.75 2.11
N LEU A 69 16.93 -32.74 1.34
CA LEU A 69 15.52 -32.36 1.19
C LEU A 69 14.92 -33.00 -0.07
N ASP A 70 14.51 -34.26 0.07
CA ASP A 70 13.67 -34.92 -0.94
C ASP A 70 12.26 -34.32 -0.91
N VAL A 71 11.99 -33.38 -1.82
CA VAL A 71 10.62 -32.96 -2.19
C VAL A 71 10.17 -33.84 -3.36
N PRO A 72 9.33 -34.87 -3.13
CA PRO A 72 8.93 -35.75 -4.22
C PRO A 72 8.04 -35.01 -5.22
N ILE A 73 8.39 -35.08 -6.51
CA ILE A 73 7.72 -34.35 -7.60
C ILE A 73 6.23 -34.65 -7.66
N LYS A 74 5.81 -35.84 -7.23
CA LYS A 74 4.40 -36.20 -7.08
C LYS A 74 3.67 -35.25 -6.12
N GLN A 75 4.12 -35.15 -4.87
CA GLN A 75 3.46 -34.33 -3.84
C GLN A 75 3.51 -32.85 -4.23
N LEU A 76 4.64 -32.41 -4.81
CA LEU A 76 4.77 -31.07 -5.39
C LEU A 76 3.68 -30.81 -6.43
N LEU A 77 3.52 -31.69 -7.43
CA LEU A 77 2.49 -31.52 -8.47
C LEU A 77 1.06 -31.58 -7.90
N GLU A 78 0.77 -32.46 -6.95
CA GLU A 78 -0.53 -32.56 -6.26
C GLU A 78 -0.86 -31.27 -5.47
N ASP A 79 0.05 -30.79 -4.61
CA ASP A 79 -0.11 -29.55 -3.83
C ASP A 79 -0.26 -28.31 -4.73
N CYS A 80 0.50 -28.25 -5.84
CA CYS A 80 0.43 -27.15 -6.79
C CYS A 80 -0.85 -27.19 -7.63
N HIS A 81 -1.38 -28.38 -7.94
CA HIS A 81 -2.71 -28.53 -8.52
C HIS A 81 -3.79 -28.00 -7.56
N GLU A 82 -3.69 -28.29 -6.26
CA GLU A 82 -4.56 -27.76 -5.20
C GLU A 82 -4.35 -26.26 -4.88
N ASN A 83 -3.46 -25.55 -5.57
CA ASN A 83 -3.17 -24.13 -5.36
C ASN A 83 -2.65 -23.80 -3.94
N ARG A 84 -1.89 -24.71 -3.33
CA ARG A 84 -1.22 -24.47 -2.04
C ARG A 84 -0.04 -23.50 -2.17
N ALA A 85 0.39 -22.90 -1.06
CA ALA A 85 1.53 -21.99 -1.03
C ALA A 85 2.86 -22.72 -1.29
N ILE A 86 3.76 -22.12 -2.06
CA ILE A 86 5.04 -22.75 -2.45
C ILE A 86 5.95 -23.05 -1.24
N TYR A 87 5.90 -22.24 -0.18
CA TYR A 87 6.82 -22.32 0.95
C TYR A 87 6.77 -23.65 1.73
N PRO A 88 5.60 -24.15 2.18
CA PRO A 88 5.51 -25.49 2.75
C PRO A 88 5.76 -26.59 1.70
N THR A 89 5.18 -26.48 0.50
CA THR A 89 5.24 -27.53 -0.53
C THR A 89 6.66 -27.81 -1.04
N MET A 90 7.50 -26.77 -1.19
CA MET A 90 8.92 -26.92 -1.53
C MET A 90 9.83 -27.04 -0.30
N GLY A 91 9.29 -27.19 0.91
CA GLY A 91 10.07 -27.31 2.14
C GLY A 91 11.05 -26.16 2.40
N LEU A 92 10.77 -24.95 1.89
CA LEU A 92 11.70 -23.80 1.87
C LEU A 92 12.14 -23.33 3.26
N ARG A 93 11.45 -23.76 4.33
CA ARG A 93 11.85 -23.58 5.74
C ARG A 93 13.31 -23.97 6.01
N ARG A 94 13.87 -24.98 5.33
CA ARG A 94 15.29 -25.37 5.52
C ARG A 94 16.28 -24.36 4.93
N LEU A 95 15.93 -23.71 3.82
CA LEU A 95 16.77 -22.67 3.19
C LEU A 95 16.63 -21.32 3.91
N PHE A 96 15.41 -20.99 4.33
CA PHE A 96 15.11 -19.75 5.02
C PHE A 96 13.97 -19.99 6.01
N ASP A 97 14.30 -20.11 7.30
CA ASP A 97 13.28 -20.24 8.34
C ASP A 97 12.65 -18.87 8.64
N VAL A 98 11.50 -18.62 8.00
CA VAL A 98 10.68 -17.42 8.20
C VAL A 98 10.32 -17.24 9.67
N GLU A 99 10.06 -18.32 10.42
CA GLU A 99 9.70 -18.24 11.84
C GLU A 99 10.85 -17.69 12.69
N ALA A 100 12.08 -18.15 12.42
CA ALA A 100 13.27 -17.62 13.08
C ALA A 100 13.57 -16.16 12.67
N ALA A 101 13.32 -15.80 11.42
CA ALA A 101 13.55 -14.44 10.92
C ALA A 101 12.61 -13.39 11.57
N VAL A 102 11.33 -13.74 11.78
CA VAL A 102 10.34 -12.85 12.41
C VAL A 102 10.28 -12.97 13.94
N ASP A 103 11.02 -13.91 14.55
CA ASP A 103 11.03 -14.04 16.00
C ASP A 103 11.80 -12.90 16.68
N ARG A 104 11.04 -11.95 17.23
CA ARG A 104 11.54 -10.86 18.06
C ARG A 104 12.38 -11.34 19.25
N HIS A 105 12.23 -12.58 19.73
CA HIS A 105 13.10 -13.13 20.78
C HIS A 105 14.53 -13.41 20.29
N GLY A 106 14.71 -13.69 18.98
CA GLY A 106 16.02 -13.76 18.33
C GLY A 106 16.62 -12.39 17.97
N TRP A 107 15.83 -11.30 18.02
CA TRP A 107 16.30 -9.97 17.67
C TRP A 107 17.08 -9.32 18.82
N ASN A 108 18.40 -9.27 18.67
CA ASN A 108 19.33 -8.71 19.66
C ASN A 108 18.90 -7.33 20.17
N GLY A 109 18.55 -7.26 21.46
CA GLY A 109 18.32 -6.02 22.18
C GLY A 109 16.98 -5.30 21.92
N VAL A 110 16.17 -5.68 20.92
CA VAL A 110 14.96 -4.90 20.55
C VAL A 110 13.99 -4.76 21.72
N SER A 111 13.64 -5.85 22.40
CA SER A 111 12.75 -5.78 23.57
C SER A 111 13.36 -5.00 24.75
N THR A 112 14.69 -5.01 24.89
CA THR A 112 15.43 -4.27 25.93
C THR A 112 15.43 -2.77 25.64
N HIS A 113 15.73 -2.36 24.39
CA HIS A 113 15.71 -0.96 23.96
C HIS A 113 14.31 -0.37 24.02
N LEU A 114 13.27 -1.13 23.62
CA LEU A 114 11.89 -0.67 23.77
C LEU A 114 11.50 -0.49 25.24
N ARG A 115 11.85 -1.43 26.14
CA ARG A 115 11.62 -1.27 27.59
C ARG A 115 12.48 -0.19 28.26
N ALA A 116 13.53 0.29 27.60
CA ALA A 116 14.31 1.44 28.06
C ALA A 116 13.60 2.79 27.78
N ILE A 117 12.56 2.82 26.94
CA ILE A 117 11.72 3.99 26.73
C ILE A 117 11.00 4.33 28.03
N ARG A 118 11.31 5.52 28.58
CA ARG A 118 10.70 6.09 29.79
C ARG A 118 10.36 7.55 29.52
N ALA A 119 9.11 7.92 29.76
CA ALA A 119 8.76 9.34 29.93
C ALA A 119 9.21 9.78 31.32
N ASN A 120 9.92 10.91 31.42
CA ASN A 120 10.31 11.52 32.69
C ASN A 120 9.43 12.76 32.92
N LEU A 121 8.63 12.76 33.99
CA LEU A 121 7.81 13.91 34.37
C LEU A 121 8.45 14.75 35.50
N SER A 122 9.64 14.39 35.99
CA SER A 122 10.32 15.08 37.11
C SER A 122 10.68 16.54 36.81
N SER A 123 10.76 16.93 35.53
CA SER A 123 11.03 18.31 35.09
C SER A 123 9.77 19.07 34.68
N LEU A 124 8.57 18.56 34.95
CA LEU A 124 7.31 19.23 34.61
C LEU A 124 6.92 20.24 35.71
N GLU A 125 7.33 21.49 35.51
CA GLU A 125 6.90 22.62 36.33
C GLU A 125 5.63 23.24 35.75
N VAL A 126 4.49 22.99 36.40
CA VAL A 126 3.20 23.64 36.11
C VAL A 126 3.08 24.95 36.90
N LEU A 127 3.60 24.97 38.14
CA LEU A 127 3.76 26.17 38.95
C LEU A 127 5.26 26.45 39.12
N SER A 128 5.82 27.26 38.22
CA SER A 128 7.20 27.71 38.36
C SER A 128 7.36 28.65 39.57
N PRO A 129 8.57 28.77 40.16
CA PRO A 129 8.80 29.68 41.28
C PRO A 129 8.42 31.13 40.94
N VAL A 130 8.79 31.59 39.74
CA VAL A 130 8.47 32.94 39.24
C VAL A 130 6.96 33.19 39.17
N LEU A 131 6.18 32.22 38.71
CA LEU A 131 4.72 32.34 38.66
C LEU A 131 4.11 32.34 40.07
N GLN A 132 4.64 31.53 40.98
CA GLN A 132 4.20 31.53 42.38
C GLN A 132 4.47 32.89 43.05
N ASP A 133 5.64 33.47 42.85
CA ASP A 133 6.01 34.77 43.41
C ASP A 133 5.12 35.88 42.82
N GLN A 134 4.95 35.92 41.49
CA GLN A 134 4.06 36.89 40.81
C GLN A 134 2.60 36.83 41.28
N LEU A 135 2.06 35.61 41.48
CA LEU A 135 0.69 35.46 42.01
C LEU A 135 0.61 35.87 43.50
N THR A 136 1.68 35.70 44.26
CA THR A 136 1.76 36.12 45.67
C THR A 136 1.89 37.65 45.77
N ASP A 137 2.72 38.28 44.94
CA ASP A 137 2.86 39.74 44.83
C ASP A 137 1.56 40.42 44.35
N LEU A 138 0.82 39.75 43.46
CA LEU A 138 -0.51 40.21 43.07
C LEU A 138 -1.50 40.13 44.26
N LEU A 139 -1.47 39.04 45.05
CA LEU A 139 -2.33 38.91 46.25
C LEU A 139 -2.00 39.94 47.33
N THR A 140 -0.73 40.26 47.56
CA THR A 140 -0.34 41.32 48.50
C THR A 140 -0.76 42.70 47.98
N SER A 141 -0.55 42.98 46.68
CA SER A 141 -0.98 44.23 46.03
C SER A 141 -2.50 44.43 46.06
N LEU A 142 -3.28 43.35 46.00
CA LEU A 142 -4.75 43.38 46.10
C LEU A 142 -5.28 43.47 47.54
N SER A 143 -4.43 43.40 48.56
CA SER A 143 -4.85 43.47 49.98
C SER A 143 -5.09 44.89 50.52
N VAL A 144 -4.99 45.91 49.66
CA VAL A 144 -5.14 47.32 50.05
C VAL A 144 -6.57 47.63 50.50
N ASN A 145 -6.71 48.25 51.68
CA ASN A 145 -7.99 48.71 52.20
C ASN A 145 -8.46 49.98 51.47
N PHE A 146 -9.16 49.81 50.35
CA PHE A 146 -9.76 50.92 49.60
C PHE A 146 -10.89 51.63 50.36
N THR A 147 -11.56 50.95 51.30
CA THR A 147 -12.66 51.52 52.09
C THR A 147 -12.18 52.72 52.92
N GLU A 148 -11.04 52.60 53.62
CA GLU A 148 -10.44 53.71 54.39
C GLU A 148 -10.05 54.88 53.48
N HIS A 149 -9.38 54.60 52.36
CA HIS A 149 -9.00 55.61 51.38
C HIS A 149 -10.22 56.35 50.81
N ARG A 150 -11.32 55.64 50.54
CA ARG A 150 -12.59 56.20 50.08
C ARG A 150 -13.24 57.09 51.15
N ILE A 151 -13.21 56.68 52.42
CA ILE A 151 -13.71 57.51 53.55
C ILE A 151 -12.91 58.79 53.70
N GLN A 152 -11.57 58.71 53.64
CA GLN A 152 -10.70 59.89 53.71
C GLN A 152 -10.94 60.85 52.53
N MET A 153 -11.06 60.33 51.31
CA MET A 153 -11.35 61.12 50.11
C MET A 153 -12.79 61.66 50.03
N SER A 154 -13.72 61.12 50.80
CA SER A 154 -15.11 61.61 50.86
C SER A 154 -15.27 62.87 51.73
N LYS A 155 -14.22 63.33 52.42
CA LYS A 155 -14.28 64.52 53.30
C LYS A 155 -14.47 65.81 52.49
N PRO A 156 -15.09 66.86 53.08
CA PRO A 156 -15.20 68.16 52.43
C PRO A 156 -13.84 68.74 52.04
N VAL A 157 -13.77 69.36 50.85
CA VAL A 157 -12.54 70.01 50.34
C VAL A 157 -12.07 71.15 51.24
N THR A 158 -12.99 71.79 51.95
CA THR A 158 -12.71 72.88 52.90
C THR A 158 -13.36 72.60 54.25
N GLY A 159 -12.66 72.93 55.34
CA GLY A 159 -13.15 72.69 56.71
C GLY A 159 -14.29 73.61 57.16
N LYS A 160 -14.76 74.51 56.29
CA LYS A 160 -15.86 75.46 56.50
C LYS A 160 -16.60 75.66 55.19
N ASP A 161 -17.92 75.77 55.27
CA ASP A 161 -18.76 76.12 54.12
C ASP A 161 -18.52 77.59 53.71
N LEU A 162 -17.79 77.76 52.62
CA LEU A 162 -17.45 79.07 52.06
C LEU A 162 -18.63 79.72 51.32
N ASP A 163 -19.61 78.95 50.86
CA ASP A 163 -20.82 79.47 50.21
C ASP A 163 -21.76 80.09 51.26
N SER A 164 -21.95 79.41 52.39
CA SER A 164 -22.60 79.97 53.58
C SER A 164 -21.85 81.20 54.12
N PHE A 165 -20.52 81.17 54.17
CA PHE A 165 -19.71 82.34 54.56
C PHE A 165 -19.93 83.54 53.62
N ALA A 166 -19.92 83.33 52.29
CA ALA A 166 -20.20 84.40 51.33
C ALA A 166 -21.61 84.99 51.51
N LYS A 167 -22.63 84.14 51.66
CA LYS A 167 -24.02 84.55 51.94
C LYS A 167 -24.16 85.34 53.24
N GLN A 168 -23.40 84.97 54.29
CA GLN A 168 -23.39 85.73 55.55
C GLN A 168 -22.76 87.12 55.37
N LEU A 169 -21.67 87.23 54.61
CA LEU A 169 -21.05 88.52 54.29
C LEU A 169 -22.00 89.43 53.50
N ASP A 170 -22.72 88.89 52.51
CA ASP A 170 -23.73 89.65 51.74
C ASP A 170 -24.86 90.17 52.66
N ASN A 171 -25.42 89.28 53.50
CA ASN A 171 -26.50 89.65 54.41
C ASN A 171 -26.07 90.73 55.42
N ILE A 172 -24.85 90.63 55.97
CA ILE A 172 -24.29 91.65 56.86
C ILE A 172 -24.05 92.95 56.09
N GLY A 173 -23.48 92.89 54.89
CA GLY A 173 -23.24 94.06 54.03
C GLY A 173 -24.53 94.83 53.71
N ASN A 174 -25.61 94.13 53.38
CA ASN A 174 -26.92 94.70 53.09
C ASN A 174 -27.60 95.39 54.30
N GLN A 175 -27.17 95.08 55.53
CA GLN A 175 -27.71 95.69 56.77
C GLN A 175 -26.84 96.84 57.30
N MET A 176 -25.65 97.06 56.72
CA MET A 176 -24.72 98.12 57.15
C MET A 176 -25.18 99.49 56.65
N ARG A 177 -25.21 100.49 57.55
CA ARG A 177 -25.48 101.90 57.20
C ARG A 177 -24.24 102.65 56.71
N ASP A 178 -23.04 102.13 57.02
CA ASP A 178 -21.77 102.65 56.50
C ASP A 178 -21.44 102.01 55.15
N LEU A 179 -21.39 102.84 54.11
CA LEU A 179 -21.06 102.42 52.74
C LEU A 179 -19.65 101.81 52.63
N ALA A 180 -18.69 102.30 53.42
CA ALA A 180 -17.31 101.83 53.33
C ALA A 180 -17.17 100.38 53.86
N THR A 181 -17.86 100.06 54.95
CA THR A 181 -17.93 98.70 55.49
C THR A 181 -18.78 97.78 54.61
N ALA A 182 -19.91 98.24 54.09
CA ALA A 182 -20.75 97.48 53.17
C ALA A 182 -19.97 97.03 51.91
N SER A 183 -19.28 97.96 51.24
CA SER A 183 -18.46 97.68 50.05
C SER A 183 -17.29 96.72 50.32
N ARG A 184 -16.71 96.75 51.53
CA ARG A 184 -15.69 95.77 51.95
C ARG A 184 -16.27 94.37 52.10
N MET A 185 -17.48 94.23 52.65
CA MET A 185 -18.15 92.92 52.78
C MET A 185 -18.52 92.34 51.41
N GLU A 186 -19.07 93.16 50.52
CA GLU A 186 -19.34 92.79 49.11
C GLU A 186 -18.06 92.34 48.38
N THR A 187 -16.96 93.08 48.54
CA THR A 187 -15.66 92.71 47.97
C THR A 187 -15.16 91.36 48.49
N LEU A 188 -15.34 91.08 49.79
CA LEU A 188 -14.92 89.83 50.41
C LEU A 188 -15.82 88.65 49.97
N SER A 189 -17.14 88.85 49.87
CA SER A 189 -18.09 87.89 49.31
C SER A 189 -17.76 87.56 47.85
N SER A 190 -17.53 88.57 47.02
CA SER A 190 -17.11 88.42 45.62
C SER A 190 -15.82 87.61 45.49
N ARG A 191 -14.83 87.87 46.35
CA ARG A 191 -13.59 87.06 46.42
C ARG A 191 -13.84 85.62 46.88
N ALA A 192 -14.72 85.40 47.86
CA ALA A 192 -15.10 84.07 48.32
C ALA A 192 -15.82 83.26 47.23
N ARG A 193 -16.81 83.85 46.55
CA ARG A 193 -17.49 83.27 45.38
C ARG A 193 -16.51 82.93 44.25
N ARG A 194 -15.59 83.85 43.91
CA ARG A 194 -14.54 83.58 42.92
C ARG A 194 -13.61 82.44 43.34
N LEU A 195 -13.26 82.32 44.62
CA LEU A 195 -12.48 81.19 45.14
C LEU A 195 -13.24 79.87 45.00
N ILE A 196 -14.54 79.87 45.36
CA ILE A 196 -15.42 78.70 45.21
C ILE A 196 -15.44 78.24 43.75
N ASP A 197 -15.69 79.15 42.82
CA ASP A 197 -15.91 78.84 41.40
C ASP A 197 -14.63 78.44 40.67
N THR A 198 -13.52 79.11 40.99
CA THR A 198 -12.24 78.91 40.28
C THR A 198 -11.43 77.74 40.86
N HIS A 199 -11.60 77.41 42.15
CA HIS A 199 -10.75 76.42 42.83
C HIS A 199 -11.55 75.31 43.52
N ILE A 200 -12.62 75.62 44.26
CA ILE A 200 -13.30 74.61 45.10
C ILE A 200 -14.18 73.70 44.25
N ARG A 201 -15.09 74.22 43.43
CA ARG A 201 -15.96 73.38 42.58
C ARG A 201 -15.16 72.47 41.63
N PRO A 202 -14.07 72.91 40.97
CA PRO A 202 -13.22 72.01 40.19
C PRO A 202 -12.52 70.93 41.04
N LEU A 203 -12.15 71.25 42.28
CA LEU A 203 -11.50 70.29 43.19
C LEU A 203 -12.51 69.29 43.78
N GLU A 204 -13.75 69.71 44.04
CA GLU A 204 -14.88 68.83 44.38
C GLU A 204 -15.20 67.86 43.24
N GLY A 205 -15.30 68.35 41.99
CA GLY A 205 -15.49 67.48 40.82
C GLY A 205 -14.36 66.46 40.63
N LYS A 206 -13.10 66.85 40.90
CA LYS A 206 -11.96 65.91 40.92
C LYS A 206 -12.06 64.90 42.06
N LYS A 207 -12.46 65.33 43.26
CA LYS A 207 -12.69 64.48 44.44
C LYS A 207 -13.78 63.44 44.16
N ASP A 208 -14.91 63.85 43.59
CA ASP A 208 -16.03 62.95 43.27
C ASP A 208 -15.64 61.89 42.23
N ASN A 209 -14.91 62.29 41.18
CA ASN A 209 -14.34 61.33 40.24
C ASN A 209 -13.37 60.35 40.93
N LEU A 210 -12.49 60.84 41.82
CA LEU A 210 -11.53 59.98 42.53
C LEU A 210 -12.23 58.98 43.47
N VAL A 211 -13.30 59.41 44.18
CA VAL A 211 -14.17 58.54 44.98
C VAL A 211 -14.88 57.49 44.10
N TYR A 212 -15.38 57.87 42.93
CA TYR A 212 -15.99 56.93 41.97
C TYR A 212 -14.98 55.87 41.49
N GLN A 213 -13.77 56.28 41.08
CA GLN A 213 -12.71 55.36 40.66
C GLN A 213 -12.27 54.42 41.80
N LEU A 214 -12.12 54.93 43.03
CA LEU A 214 -11.85 54.10 44.20
C LEU A 214 -12.95 53.07 44.46
N THR A 215 -14.22 53.46 44.31
CA THR A 215 -15.37 52.56 44.51
C THR A 215 -15.40 51.47 43.43
N ALA A 216 -15.13 51.82 42.17
CA ALA A 216 -15.05 50.86 41.07
C ALA A 216 -13.92 49.83 41.29
N LEU A 217 -12.76 50.30 41.78
CA LEU A 217 -11.62 49.46 42.12
C LEU A 217 -11.94 48.55 43.32
N GLU A 218 -12.51 49.09 44.40
CA GLU A 218 -12.96 48.35 45.59
C GLU A 218 -13.88 47.16 45.22
N VAL A 219 -14.83 47.37 44.31
CA VAL A 219 -15.75 46.34 43.81
C VAL A 219 -15.05 45.25 42.99
N GLN A 220 -14.01 45.60 42.21
CA GLN A 220 -13.28 44.64 41.36
C GLN A 220 -12.18 43.87 42.10
N THR A 221 -11.55 44.47 43.11
CA THR A 221 -10.45 43.86 43.87
C THR A 221 -10.86 42.58 44.60
N GLY A 222 -12.00 42.57 45.30
CA GLY A 222 -12.44 41.41 46.09
C GLY A 222 -12.75 40.14 45.26
N PRO A 223 -13.41 40.23 44.09
CA PRO A 223 -13.51 39.13 43.13
C PRO A 223 -12.15 38.68 42.58
N LEU A 224 -11.28 39.60 42.17
CA LEU A 224 -9.97 39.29 41.59
C LEU A 224 -9.06 38.56 42.60
N GLN A 225 -8.99 39.06 43.84
CA GLN A 225 -8.21 38.42 44.91
C GLN A 225 -8.66 36.96 45.17
N ARG A 226 -9.98 36.71 45.13
CA ARG A 226 -10.52 35.34 45.26
C ARG A 226 -10.11 34.45 44.08
N GLN A 227 -10.19 34.94 42.85
CA GLN A 227 -9.76 34.19 41.67
C GLN A 227 -8.27 33.87 41.71
N VAL A 228 -7.40 34.85 42.00
CA VAL A 228 -5.94 34.64 42.10
C VAL A 228 -5.61 33.61 43.17
N ASN A 229 -6.25 33.68 44.34
CA ASN A 229 -6.04 32.72 45.43
C ASN A 229 -6.52 31.30 45.06
N GLN A 230 -7.68 31.18 44.40
CA GLN A 230 -8.19 29.91 43.88
C GLN A 230 -7.24 29.32 42.82
N SER A 231 -6.79 30.12 41.85
CA SER A 231 -5.83 29.70 40.82
C SER A 231 -4.51 29.23 41.43
N LEU A 232 -3.95 29.98 42.39
CA LEU A 232 -2.72 29.60 43.10
C LEU A 232 -2.90 28.28 43.87
N SER A 233 -4.06 28.07 44.52
CA SER A 233 -4.39 26.82 45.20
C SER A 233 -4.46 25.65 44.21
N HIS A 234 -5.19 25.79 43.10
CA HIS A 234 -5.31 24.76 42.07
C HIS A 234 -3.96 24.43 41.42
N LEU A 235 -3.13 25.43 41.11
CA LEU A 235 -1.77 25.22 40.58
C LEU A 235 -0.89 24.45 41.56
N LYS A 236 -0.95 24.76 42.87
CA LYS A 236 -0.27 23.98 43.92
C LYS A 236 -0.77 22.53 44.00
N THR A 237 -2.09 22.30 43.90
CA THR A 237 -2.66 20.93 43.84
C THR A 237 -2.20 20.16 42.61
N ILE A 238 -2.15 20.80 41.44
CA ILE A 238 -1.66 20.16 40.20
C ILE A 238 -0.17 19.83 40.32
N GLN A 239 0.66 20.75 40.80
CA GLN A 239 2.09 20.48 41.00
C GLN A 239 2.32 19.35 42.01
N PHE A 240 1.56 19.31 43.11
CA PHE A 240 1.60 18.21 44.07
C PHE A 240 1.23 16.87 43.42
N PHE A 241 0.18 16.83 42.60
CA PHE A 241 -0.22 15.62 41.86
C PHE A 241 0.85 15.16 40.87
N VAL A 242 1.45 16.08 40.11
CA VAL A 242 2.57 15.78 39.20
C VAL A 242 3.76 15.22 39.97
N ASN A 243 4.15 15.85 41.09
CA ASN A 243 5.28 15.40 41.90
C ASN A 243 5.02 14.05 42.60
N SER A 244 3.77 13.75 42.97
CA SER A 244 3.41 12.52 43.71
C SER A 244 3.07 11.33 42.82
N GLN A 245 2.36 11.55 41.70
CA GLN A 245 1.84 10.48 40.84
C GLN A 245 2.33 10.58 39.38
N GLY A 246 2.90 11.70 38.96
CA GLY A 246 3.31 11.94 37.57
C GLY A 246 4.26 10.87 37.05
N GLU A 247 5.32 10.54 37.80
CA GLU A 247 6.28 9.49 37.40
C GLU A 247 5.64 8.08 37.37
N THR A 248 4.77 7.74 38.31
CA THR A 248 4.03 6.46 38.32
C THR A 248 3.12 6.34 37.09
N ILE A 249 2.43 7.43 36.73
CA ILE A 249 1.58 7.50 35.53
C ILE A 249 2.45 7.45 34.26
N ALA A 250 3.58 8.16 34.23
CA ALA A 250 4.56 8.15 33.14
C ALA A 250 5.06 6.73 32.85
N GLN A 251 5.53 6.03 33.89
CA GLN A 251 6.01 4.66 33.77
C GLN A 251 4.90 3.70 33.35
N LYS A 252 3.68 3.83 33.91
CA LYS A 252 2.54 3.00 33.51
C LYS A 252 2.21 3.19 32.03
N LYS A 253 2.14 4.43 31.54
CA LYS A 253 1.82 4.74 30.13
C LYS A 253 2.96 4.41 29.18
N SER A 254 4.22 4.55 29.62
CA SER A 254 5.38 4.09 28.84
C SER A 254 5.38 2.58 28.66
N ARG A 255 5.07 1.80 29.72
CA ARG A 255 4.90 0.34 29.63
C ARG A 255 3.75 -0.03 28.71
N GLU A 256 2.57 0.56 28.90
CA GLU A 256 1.38 0.30 28.06
C GLU A 256 1.65 0.58 26.56
N TYR A 257 2.42 1.64 26.25
CA TYR A 257 2.86 1.93 24.89
C TYR A 257 3.85 0.89 24.35
N VAL A 258 4.86 0.51 25.14
CA VAL A 258 5.86 -0.52 24.79
C VAL A 258 5.20 -1.88 24.58
N ASP A 259 4.31 -2.30 25.47
CA ASP A 259 3.58 -3.57 25.39
C ASP A 259 2.67 -3.61 24.14
N ARG A 260 2.05 -2.47 23.77
CA ARG A 260 1.31 -2.35 22.49
C ARG A 260 2.23 -2.49 21.28
N LEU A 261 3.41 -1.87 21.32
CA LEU A 261 4.39 -1.95 20.22
C LEU A 261 4.95 -3.36 20.07
N LEU A 262 5.21 -4.04 21.19
CA LEU A 262 5.58 -5.45 21.25
C LEU A 262 4.47 -6.33 20.65
N SER A 263 3.20 -6.11 21.03
CA SER A 263 2.06 -6.84 20.46
C SER A 263 1.92 -6.69 18.95
N TYR A 264 2.23 -5.53 18.37
CA TYR A 264 2.24 -5.37 16.90
C TYR A 264 3.34 -6.20 16.21
N LEU A 265 4.50 -6.39 16.86
CA LEU A 265 5.54 -7.28 16.34
C LEU A 265 5.12 -8.75 16.40
N ASP A 266 4.40 -9.14 17.46
CA ASP A 266 3.85 -10.50 17.58
C ASP A 266 2.74 -10.75 16.53
N GLN A 267 1.85 -9.78 16.31
CA GLN A 267 0.85 -9.82 15.22
C GLN A 267 1.50 -9.88 13.83
N LEU A 268 2.62 -9.17 13.61
CA LEU A 268 3.38 -9.23 12.37
C LEU A 268 4.00 -10.62 12.16
N ARG A 269 4.56 -11.22 13.22
CA ARG A 269 5.06 -12.61 13.20
C ARG A 269 3.95 -13.57 12.76
N ASP A 270 2.81 -13.54 13.43
CA ASP A 270 1.69 -14.44 13.16
C ASP A 270 1.17 -14.25 11.72
N HIS A 271 1.05 -13.00 11.27
CA HIS A 271 0.62 -12.68 9.91
C HIS A 271 1.62 -13.20 8.87
N VAL A 272 2.94 -13.01 9.07
CA VAL A 272 3.96 -13.45 8.11
C VAL A 272 4.08 -14.97 8.07
N ILE A 273 4.04 -15.66 9.22
CA ILE A 273 4.04 -17.14 9.29
C ILE A 273 2.81 -17.70 8.59
N SER A 274 1.62 -17.20 8.93
CA SER A 274 0.36 -17.65 8.33
C SER A 274 0.31 -17.37 6.82
N SER A 275 0.79 -16.21 6.39
CA SER A 275 0.82 -15.86 4.97
C SER A 275 1.82 -16.72 4.20
N ALA A 276 3.03 -16.96 4.74
CA ALA A 276 4.00 -17.88 4.14
C ALA A 276 3.44 -19.31 4.00
N GLN A 277 2.70 -19.79 4.99
CA GLN A 277 2.12 -21.14 4.96
C GLN A 277 0.90 -21.27 4.03
N ASN A 278 0.09 -20.22 3.85
CA ASN A 278 -1.26 -20.37 3.26
C ASN A 278 -1.53 -19.53 2.00
N THR A 279 -0.85 -18.40 1.78
CA THR A 279 -1.27 -17.40 0.76
C THR A 279 -0.15 -16.81 -0.08
N VAL A 280 1.10 -16.79 0.39
CA VAL A 280 2.24 -16.19 -0.32
C VAL A 280 2.72 -17.14 -1.41
N ALA A 281 2.79 -16.62 -2.63
CA ALA A 281 3.24 -17.36 -3.81
C ALA A 281 2.53 -18.73 -3.94
N PRO A 282 1.23 -18.76 -4.28
CA PRO A 282 0.55 -20.00 -4.63
C PRO A 282 1.32 -20.74 -5.73
N CYS A 283 1.36 -22.06 -5.66
CA CYS A 283 2.11 -22.87 -6.60
C CYS A 283 1.34 -23.19 -7.91
N ARG A 284 0.12 -22.67 -8.08
CA ARG A 284 -0.74 -23.03 -9.21
C ARG A 284 -0.12 -22.73 -10.59
N GLN A 285 0.67 -21.67 -10.70
CA GLN A 285 1.40 -21.34 -11.93
C GLN A 285 2.39 -22.44 -12.33
N LEU A 286 3.01 -23.15 -11.38
CA LEU A 286 3.90 -24.28 -11.67
C LEU A 286 3.12 -25.47 -12.25
N TRP A 287 1.95 -25.77 -11.67
CA TRP A 287 1.05 -26.78 -12.22
C TRP A 287 0.56 -26.40 -13.62
N ASP A 288 0.14 -25.16 -13.83
CA ASP A 288 -0.37 -24.71 -15.13
C ASP A 288 0.74 -24.75 -16.20
N ILE A 289 2.00 -24.44 -15.86
CA ILE A 289 3.15 -24.64 -16.76
C ILE A 289 3.31 -26.12 -17.10
N PHE A 290 3.35 -27.01 -16.10
CA PHE A 290 3.48 -28.47 -16.34
C PHE A 290 2.34 -29.01 -17.22
N HIS A 291 1.10 -28.65 -16.90
CA HIS A 291 -0.09 -29.06 -17.64
C HIS A 291 -0.04 -28.58 -19.10
N ASN A 292 0.30 -27.31 -19.33
CA ASN A 292 0.39 -26.73 -20.67
C ASN A 292 1.55 -27.32 -21.48
N THR A 293 2.72 -27.56 -20.88
CA THR A 293 3.86 -28.22 -21.54
C THR A 293 3.50 -29.65 -21.94
N ARG A 294 2.87 -30.42 -21.05
CA ARG A 294 2.35 -31.76 -21.34
C ARG A 294 1.32 -31.75 -22.47
N LEU A 295 0.36 -30.83 -22.43
CA LEU A 295 -0.69 -30.70 -23.45
C LEU A 295 -0.08 -30.37 -24.83
N PHE A 296 0.88 -29.44 -24.88
CA PHE A 296 1.57 -29.07 -26.11
C PHE A 296 2.39 -30.22 -26.69
N LEU A 297 3.20 -30.91 -25.87
CA LEU A 297 4.01 -32.04 -26.32
C LEU A 297 3.13 -33.18 -26.83
N CYS A 298 2.09 -33.57 -26.11
CA CYS A 298 1.32 -34.76 -26.45
C CYS A 298 0.22 -34.48 -27.47
N ARG A 299 -0.68 -33.53 -27.19
CA ARG A 299 -1.84 -33.24 -28.04
C ARG A 299 -1.51 -32.39 -29.26
N HIS A 300 -0.48 -31.54 -29.18
CA HIS A 300 -0.11 -30.66 -30.29
C HIS A 300 1.10 -31.14 -31.10
N THR A 301 1.95 -32.02 -30.55
CA THR A 301 3.13 -32.54 -31.25
C THR A 301 3.02 -34.04 -31.57
N MET A 302 2.81 -34.91 -30.57
CA MET A 302 2.79 -36.36 -30.78
C MET A 302 1.53 -36.86 -31.50
N ASP A 303 0.33 -36.40 -31.11
CA ASP A 303 -0.94 -36.78 -31.76
C ASP A 303 -0.93 -36.48 -33.29
N PRO A 304 -0.58 -35.26 -33.77
CA PRO A 304 -0.49 -34.97 -35.19
C PRO A 304 0.62 -35.73 -35.91
N LEU A 305 1.77 -35.96 -35.26
CA LEU A 305 2.85 -36.77 -35.83
C LEU A 305 2.42 -38.23 -36.03
N ASN A 306 1.63 -38.76 -35.09
CA ASN A 306 1.04 -40.10 -35.18
C ASN A 306 0.01 -40.21 -36.31
N GLY A 307 -0.87 -39.22 -36.45
CA GLY A 307 -1.77 -39.14 -37.61
C GLY A 307 -1.02 -39.03 -38.94
N TYR A 308 0.04 -38.24 -39.00
CA TYR A 308 0.84 -38.01 -40.20
C TYR A 308 1.54 -39.28 -40.71
N TRP A 309 2.26 -40.01 -39.86
CA TRP A 309 2.96 -41.22 -40.32
C TRP A 309 1.95 -42.30 -40.71
N PHE A 310 0.85 -42.46 -39.97
CA PHE A 310 -0.19 -43.44 -40.26
C PHE A 310 -0.86 -43.18 -41.61
N ALA A 311 -1.27 -41.94 -41.87
CA ALA A 311 -1.84 -41.55 -43.16
C ALA A 311 -0.84 -41.71 -44.31
N THR A 312 0.43 -41.34 -44.10
CA THR A 312 1.49 -41.48 -45.12
C THR A 312 1.76 -42.95 -45.45
N MET A 313 1.84 -43.83 -44.45
CA MET A 313 1.94 -45.27 -44.64
C MET A 313 0.77 -45.84 -45.46
N TRP A 314 -0.47 -45.46 -45.12
CA TRP A 314 -1.64 -45.95 -45.85
C TRP A 314 -1.64 -45.50 -47.32
N CYS A 315 -1.28 -44.23 -47.58
CA CYS A 315 -1.13 -43.72 -48.94
C CYS A 315 -0.05 -44.48 -49.72
N LEU A 316 1.09 -44.79 -49.10
CA LEU A 316 2.18 -45.56 -49.73
C LEU A 316 1.76 -47.00 -50.03
N VAL A 317 0.99 -47.66 -49.16
CA VAL A 317 0.43 -49.00 -49.40
C VAL A 317 -0.54 -49.00 -50.58
N VAL A 318 -1.44 -48.02 -50.67
CA VAL A 318 -2.36 -47.87 -51.81
C VAL A 318 -1.60 -47.61 -53.12
N LEU A 319 -0.56 -46.78 -53.10
CA LEU A 319 0.31 -46.53 -54.27
C LEU A 319 1.07 -47.79 -54.71
N LEU A 320 1.60 -48.58 -53.78
CA LEU A 320 2.23 -49.87 -54.10
C LEU A 320 1.24 -50.85 -54.75
N ALA A 321 0.02 -50.94 -54.24
CA ALA A 321 -1.03 -51.80 -54.81
C ALA A 321 -1.50 -51.33 -56.20
N ALA A 322 -1.58 -50.01 -56.42
CA ALA A 322 -1.98 -49.42 -57.71
C ALA A 322 -0.89 -49.53 -58.79
N THR A 323 0.40 -49.48 -58.41
CA THR A 323 1.54 -49.49 -59.34
C THR A 323 1.51 -50.63 -60.38
N PRO A 324 1.34 -51.92 -60.03
CA PRO A 324 1.29 -53.00 -61.03
C PRO A 324 0.09 -52.89 -61.98
N VAL A 325 -1.06 -52.38 -61.51
CA VAL A 325 -2.25 -52.14 -62.34
C VAL A 325 -1.97 -51.04 -63.36
N CYS A 326 -1.37 -49.93 -62.93
CA CYS A 326 -0.95 -48.84 -63.80
C CYS A 326 0.08 -49.29 -64.84
N LEU A 327 1.08 -50.10 -64.46
CA LEU A 327 2.07 -50.64 -65.41
C LEU A 327 1.41 -51.56 -66.45
N LYS A 328 0.51 -52.46 -66.04
CA LYS A 328 -0.25 -53.31 -66.98
C LYS A 328 -1.15 -52.52 -67.92
N LEU A 329 -1.76 -51.43 -67.46
CA LEU A 329 -2.50 -50.50 -68.32
C LEU A 329 -1.59 -49.83 -69.34
N VAL A 330 -0.42 -49.32 -68.93
CA VAL A 330 0.57 -48.72 -69.84
C VAL A 330 1.05 -49.73 -70.89
N ASP A 331 1.34 -50.97 -70.50
CA ASP A 331 1.73 -52.03 -71.44
C ASP A 331 0.59 -52.37 -72.41
N TYR A 332 -0.66 -52.43 -71.93
CA TYR A 332 -1.84 -52.66 -72.78
C TYR A 332 -2.05 -51.52 -73.79
N TYR A 333 -1.95 -50.26 -73.37
CA TYR A 333 -2.06 -49.12 -74.27
C TYR A 333 -0.89 -49.03 -75.26
N ARG A 334 0.33 -49.34 -74.84
CA ARG A 334 1.50 -49.44 -75.75
C ARG A 334 1.33 -50.58 -76.76
N ALA A 335 0.88 -51.76 -76.34
CA ALA A 335 0.61 -52.88 -77.24
C ALA A 335 -0.52 -52.57 -78.23
N ARG A 336 -1.51 -51.77 -77.82
CA ARG A 336 -2.60 -51.30 -78.70
C ARG A 336 -2.14 -50.22 -79.68
N GLY A 337 -1.29 -49.29 -79.25
CA GLY A 337 -0.63 -48.32 -80.13
C GLY A 337 0.31 -48.98 -81.15
N SER A 338 1.09 -49.97 -80.72
CA SER A 338 1.93 -50.80 -81.60
C SER A 338 1.09 -51.66 -82.56
N ARG A 339 -0.08 -52.17 -82.15
CA ARG A 339 -1.02 -52.80 -83.08
C ARG A 339 -1.66 -51.83 -84.08
N SER A 340 -1.53 -50.52 -83.87
CA SER A 340 -1.89 -49.51 -84.87
C SER A 340 -0.79 -49.25 -85.91
N SER A 341 0.45 -49.72 -85.71
CA SER A 341 1.50 -49.72 -86.76
C SER A 341 1.42 -50.99 -87.63
N GLY A 342 0.19 -51.40 -87.95
CA GLY A 342 -0.17 -52.53 -88.81
C GLY A 342 -0.80 -52.10 -90.13
N SER A 343 -0.43 -50.94 -90.66
CA SER A 343 -0.79 -50.49 -92.02
C SER A 343 0.22 -49.45 -92.54
N PRO A 344 1.02 -49.77 -93.57
CA PRO A 344 1.85 -48.80 -94.25
C PRO A 344 1.12 -48.16 -95.44
N THR A 345 0.35 -47.11 -95.18
CA THR A 345 -0.10 -46.02 -96.09
C THR A 345 -1.05 -45.12 -95.26
N GLU A 346 -0.83 -43.83 -95.01
CA GLU A 346 0.28 -42.94 -95.39
C GLU A 346 0.66 -41.99 -94.22
N ASN A 347 1.95 -41.66 -94.14
CA ASN A 347 2.53 -40.40 -93.66
C ASN A 347 1.90 -39.66 -92.45
N LEU A 348 2.63 -39.66 -91.32
CA LEU A 348 3.00 -38.39 -90.66
C LEU A 348 4.25 -38.57 -89.76
N VAL A 349 5.39 -38.31 -90.40
CA VAL A 349 6.67 -37.80 -89.87
C VAL A 349 6.68 -37.47 -88.36
N ILE A 350 7.47 -38.21 -87.59
CA ILE A 350 8.13 -37.65 -86.40
C ILE A 350 9.49 -37.14 -86.87
N SER A 351 9.55 -35.84 -87.15
CA SER A 351 10.82 -35.13 -87.25
C SER A 351 11.39 -34.98 -85.85
N GLU A 352 12.70 -35.14 -85.70
CA GLU A 352 13.39 -34.54 -84.57
C GLU A 352 13.27 -33.00 -84.61
N GLN A 353 13.65 -32.39 -83.49
CA GLN A 353 13.82 -30.95 -83.26
C GLN A 353 12.53 -30.14 -83.03
N GLY A 354 12.32 -29.82 -81.76
CA GLY A 354 12.50 -28.44 -81.28
C GLY A 354 11.52 -27.36 -81.76
N THR A 355 10.73 -26.88 -80.80
CA THR A 355 10.11 -25.53 -80.75
C THR A 355 9.04 -25.17 -81.78
N GLY A 356 8.09 -24.32 -81.36
CA GLY A 356 7.29 -23.51 -82.28
C GLY A 356 5.79 -23.78 -82.23
N TRP A 357 5.01 -22.76 -81.86
CA TRP A 357 3.55 -22.75 -81.96
C TRP A 357 3.08 -22.59 -83.41
N SER A 358 1.91 -23.13 -83.75
CA SER A 358 0.81 -22.34 -84.33
C SER A 358 -0.47 -23.18 -84.53
N SER A 359 -1.63 -22.52 -84.44
CA SER A 359 -2.94 -23.03 -84.87
C SER A 359 -3.53 -22.13 -85.95
N PRO A 360 -4.37 -22.69 -86.83
CA PRO A 360 -5.65 -22.10 -87.22
C PRO A 360 -6.79 -23.12 -86.96
N GLY A 361 -8.00 -22.79 -86.49
CA GLY A 361 -8.88 -21.65 -86.82
C GLY A 361 -9.80 -22.07 -87.97
N TYR A 362 -11.14 -21.91 -88.00
CA TYR A 362 -12.14 -21.21 -87.18
C TYR A 362 -13.54 -21.93 -87.37
N ASP A 363 -14.68 -21.66 -86.72
CA ASP A 363 -15.05 -20.57 -85.79
C ASP A 363 -16.23 -20.85 -84.81
N ILE A 364 -16.27 -20.01 -83.75
CA ILE A 364 -17.38 -19.45 -82.94
C ILE A 364 -18.83 -20.02 -82.94
N LYS A 365 -19.34 -20.27 -81.72
CA LYS A 365 -20.46 -19.48 -81.15
C LYS A 365 -20.29 -19.19 -79.65
N TYR A 366 -20.38 -17.91 -79.28
CA TYR A 366 -20.19 -17.38 -77.93
C TYR A 366 -21.43 -17.55 -77.03
N SER A 367 -21.19 -17.65 -75.71
CA SER A 367 -21.90 -16.82 -74.73
C SER A 367 -20.96 -16.44 -73.57
N LYS A 368 -21.04 -15.19 -73.12
CA LYS A 368 -20.31 -14.63 -71.96
C LYS A 368 -21.29 -14.45 -70.80
N GLU A 369 -20.85 -14.68 -69.57
CA GLU A 369 -20.77 -13.69 -68.47
C GLU A 369 -20.13 -14.38 -67.25
N TYR A 370 -19.03 -13.95 -66.64
CA TYR A 370 -18.56 -12.69 -66.03
C TYR A 370 -18.73 -12.69 -64.49
N ASP A 371 -17.64 -12.32 -63.82
CA ASP A 371 -17.53 -11.74 -62.47
C ASP A 371 -17.56 -12.60 -61.17
N ARG A 372 -16.41 -12.64 -60.49
CA ARG A 372 -16.06 -11.78 -59.33
C ARG A 372 -15.49 -12.48 -58.09
N ASN A 373 -14.47 -11.83 -57.53
CA ASN A 373 -13.82 -12.03 -56.22
C ASN A 373 -14.77 -12.27 -55.03
N TYR A 374 -14.32 -13.09 -54.06
CA TYR A 374 -14.26 -12.81 -52.60
C TYR A 374 -13.05 -13.62 -52.08
N LYS A 375 -12.03 -13.07 -51.41
CA LYS A 375 -11.98 -12.33 -50.12
C LYS A 375 -12.25 -13.23 -48.92
#